data_AF-A0A1V4X0Z8-F1
#
_entry.id   AF-A0A1V4X0Z8-F1
#
_cell.length_a   1.000
_cell.length_b   1.000
_cell.length_c   1.000
_cell.angle_alpha   90.00
_cell.angle_beta   90.00
_cell.angle_gamma   90.00
#
_symmetry.space_group_name_H-M   'P 1'
#
loop_
_entity.id
_entity.type
_entity.pdbx_description
1 polymer ?
#
loop_
_entity_poly.entity_id
_entity_poly.type
_entity_poly.pdbx_seq_one_letter_code
_entity_poly.pdbx_strand_id
1 'polypeptide(L)' 'MAKAMTSIRLDTQLADEAARVLGVKSRTEAVHIALREIVALKKFKDLMTKHSGKLTFEGLGE' A
#
# COMPACT_ATOMS: atom_id res chain seq x y z
N MET A 1 7.54 18.26 -0.07
CA MET A 1 6.60 19.13 -0.79
C MET A 1 5.26 19.09 -0.09
N ALA A 2 4.65 20.24 0.19
CA ALA A 2 3.29 20.28 0.71
C ALA A 2 2.35 19.64 -0.31
N LYS A 3 1.55 18.66 0.13
CA LYS A 3 0.55 18.05 -0.75
C LYS A 3 -0.64 18.99 -0.86
N ALA A 4 -1.16 19.14 -2.09
CA ALA A 4 -2.38 19.89 -2.31
C ALA A 4 -3.52 19.27 -1.47
N MET A 5 -4.22 20.13 -0.73
CA MET A 5 -5.42 19.74 0.01
C MET A 5 -6.57 19.64 -0.99
N THR A 6 -7.13 18.44 -1.14
CA THR A 6 -8.26 18.18 -2.04
C THR A 6 -9.45 17.72 -1.21
N SER A 7 -10.61 18.33 -1.43
CA SER A 7 -11.86 17.89 -0.81
C SER A 7 -12.48 16.76 -1.62
N ILE A 8 -12.68 15.60 -1.00
CA ILE A 8 -13.34 14.44 -1.59
C ILE A 8 -14.40 13.91 -0.63
N ARG A 9 -15.45 13.26 -1.16
CA ARG A 9 -16.37 12.47 -0.33
C ARG A 9 -15.72 11.13 -0.03
N LEU A 10 -15.67 10.77 1.24
CA LEU A 10 -15.06 9.54 1.75
C LEU A 10 -15.94 8.98 2.87
N ASP A 11 -16.04 7.66 2.94
CA ASP A 11 -16.59 6.99 4.12
C ASP A 11 -15.68 7.26 5.32
N THR A 12 -16.17 8.07 6.26
CA THR A 12 -15.40 8.47 7.43
C THR A 12 -15.23 7.33 8.43
N GLN A 13 -16.16 6.37 8.50
CA GLN A 13 -16.04 5.23 9.41
C GLN A 13 -14.93 4.29 8.95
N LEU A 14 -14.86 4.03 7.65
CA LEU A 14 -13.77 3.25 7.06
C LEU A 14 -12.42 3.94 7.26
N ALA A 15 -12.36 5.27 7.11
CA ALA A 15 -11.15 6.03 7.36
C ALA A 15 -10.69 5.98 8.83
N ASP A 16 -11.65 6.00 9.77
CA ASP A 16 -11.38 5.87 11.21
C ASP A 16 -10.94 4.45 11.59
N GLU A 17 -11.49 3.42 10.95
CA GLU A 17 -11.04 2.05 11.11
C GLU A 17 -9.63 1.86 10.55
N ALA A 18 -9.36 2.36 9.33
CA ALA A 18 -8.04 2.32 8.74
C ALA A 18 -7.00 3.03 9.62
N ALA A 19 -7.34 4.19 10.21
CA ALA A 19 -6.45 4.89 11.13
C ALA A 19 -6.11 4.04 12.38
N ARG A 20 -7.10 3.33 12.93
CA ARG A 20 -6.91 2.41 14.07
C ARG A 20 -6.06 1.20 13.71
N VAL A 21 -6.34 0.54 12.58
CA VAL A 21 -5.58 -0.62 12.10
C VAL A 21 -4.12 -0.25 11.81
N LEU A 22 -3.89 0.93 11.22
CA LEU A 22 -2.55 1.42 10.88
C LEU A 22 -1.83 2.10 12.06
N GLY A 23 -2.51 2.32 13.20
CA GLY A 23 -1.94 2.97 14.39
C GLY A 23 -1.59 4.46 14.19
N VAL A 24 -2.24 5.13 13.24
CA VAL A 24 -1.95 6.53 12.88
C VAL A 24 -2.94 7.51 13.50
N LYS A 25 -2.51 8.76 13.67
CA LYS A 25 -3.27 9.78 14.40
C LYS A 25 -4.29 10.52 13.54
N SER A 26 -4.22 10.39 12.21
CA SER A 26 -5.10 11.13 11.31
C SER A 26 -5.64 10.27 10.17
N ARG A 27 -6.90 10.54 9.80
CA ARG A 27 -7.56 9.94 8.62
C ARG A 27 -6.77 10.22 7.35
N THR A 28 -6.21 11.42 7.21
CA THR A 28 -5.39 11.82 6.06
C THR A 28 -4.15 10.94 5.90
N GLU A 29 -3.51 10.60 7.02
CA GLU A 29 -2.35 9.72 7.01
C GLU A 29 -2.74 8.28 6.66
N ALA A 30 -3.84 7.78 7.23
CA ALA A 30 -4.37 6.46 6.91
C ALA A 30 -4.67 6.31 5.40
N VAL A 31 -5.36 7.30 4.82
CA VAL A 31 -5.65 7.33 3.37
C VAL A 31 -4.37 7.33 2.54
N HIS A 32 -3.37 8.11 2.95
CA HIS A 32 -2.10 8.16 2.25
C HIS A 32 -1.31 6.86 2.28
N ILE A 33 -1.30 6.17 3.42
CA ILE A 33 -0.65 4.87 3.56
C ILE A 33 -1.37 3.84 2.69
N ALA A 34 -2.69 3.75 2.80
CA ALA A 34 -3.49 2.82 1.99
C ALA A 34 -3.26 3.01 0.47
N LEU A 35 -3.19 4.26 0.00
CA LEU A 35 -2.89 4.55 -1.41
C LEU A 35 -1.47 4.17 -1.83
N ARG A 36 -0.48 4.28 -0.94
CA ARG A 36 0.88 3.82 -1.23
C ARG A 36 0.95 2.31 -1.30
N GLU A 37 0.30 1.62 -0.37
CA GLU A 37 0.29 0.17 -0.29
C GLU A 37 -0.34 -0.47 -1.51
N ILE A 38 -1.49 0.04 -1.99
CA ILE A 38 -2.12 -0.51 -3.19
C ILE A 38 -1.26 -0.34 -4.45
N VAL A 39 -0.56 0.80 -4.57
CA VAL A 39 0.38 1.03 -5.67
C VAL A 39 1.60 0.13 -5.56
N ALA A 40 2.16 -0.04 -4.35
CA ALA A 40 3.28 -0.93 -4.10
C ALA A 40 2.91 -2.39 -4.38
N LEU A 41 1.72 -2.82 -3.96
CA LEU A 41 1.20 -4.16 -4.20
C LEU A 41 1.05 -4.44 -5.69
N LYS A 42 0.57 -3.47 -6.48
CA LYS A 42 0.53 -3.61 -7.94
C LYS A 42 1.93 -3.82 -8.52
N LYS A 43 2.89 -2.96 -8.14
CA LYS A 43 4.28 -3.09 -8.60
C LYS A 43 4.90 -4.43 -8.21
N PHE A 44 4.60 -4.91 -7.00
CA PHE A 44 5.04 -6.22 -6.53
C PHE A 44 4.45 -7.35 -7.39
N LYS A 45 3.14 -7.31 -7.69
CA LYS A 45 2.51 -8.28 -8.59
C LYS A 45 3.13 -8.28 -9.98
N ASP A 46 3.41 -7.09 -10.54
CA ASP A 46 4.06 -6.96 -11.85
C ASP A 46 5.48 -7.55 -11.82
N LEU A 47 6.24 -7.29 -10.76
CA LEU A 47 7.58 -7.86 -10.55
C LEU A 47 7.51 -9.40 -10.47
N MET A 48 6.64 -9.92 -9.60
CA MET A 48 6.46 -11.36 -9.43
C MET A 48 6.03 -12.04 -10.73
N THR A 49 5.14 -11.42 -11.50
CA THR A 49 4.70 -11.95 -12.80
C THR A 49 5.87 -11.99 -13.79
N LYS A 50 6.63 -10.90 -13.91
CA LYS A 50 7.78 -10.80 -14.83
C LYS A 50 8.85 -11.87 -14.57
N HIS A 51 9.04 -12.20 -13.30
CA HIS A 51 10.10 -13.08 -12.81
C HIS A 51 9.62 -14.47 -12.39
N SER A 52 8.31 -14.74 -12.46
CA SER A 52 7.72 -16.05 -12.15
C SER A 52 8.36 -17.15 -13.01
N GLY A 53 8.85 -18.20 -12.34
CA GLY A 53 9.53 -19.33 -12.99
C GLY A 53 10.93 -19.02 -13.58
N LYS A 54 11.40 -17.77 -13.51
CA LYS A 54 12.73 -17.36 -14.02
C LYS A 54 13.78 -17.18 -12.92
N LEU A 55 13.33 -16.99 -11.69
CA LEU A 55 14.22 -16.88 -10.52
C LEU A 55 14.38 -18.26 -9.90
N THR A 56 15.61 -18.74 -9.87
CA THR A 56 16.02 -19.87 -9.05
C THR A 56 16.39 -19.34 -7.66
N PHE A 57 15.91 -20.00 -6.60
CA PHE A 57 16.37 -19.71 -5.26
C PHE A 57 17.79 -20.27 -5.13
N GLU A 58 18.78 -19.40 -4.89
CA GLU A 58 20.20 -19.81 -4.84
C GLU A 58 20.49 -20.86 -3.75
N GLY A 59 19.60 -21.02 -2.76
CA GLY A 59 19.68 -22.05 -1.72
C GLY A 59 18.89 -23.35 -1.99
N LEU A 60 18.41 -23.60 -3.21
CA LEU A 60 17.62 -24.82 -3.53
C LEU A 60 18.49 -26.10 -3.69
N GLY A 61 19.70 -26.12 -3.13
CA GLY A 61 20.63 -27.24 -3.31
C GLY A 61 21.65 -27.43 -2.19
N GLU A 62 21.44 -26.82 -1.02
CA GLU A 62 22.17 -27.13 0.22
C GLU A 62 21.36 -28.08 1.12
#